data_AF-A0A818MDR4-F1
#
_entry.id   AF-A0A818MDR4-F1
#
_cell.length_a   1.000
_cell.length_b   1.000
_cell.length_c   1.000
_cell.angle_alpha   90.00
_cell.angle_beta   90.00
_cell.angle_gamma   90.00
#
_symmetry.space_group_name_H-M   'P 1'
#
loop_
_entity.id
_entity.type
_entity.pdbx_description
1 polymer ?
#
loop_
_entity_poly.entity_id
_entity_poly.type
_entity_poly.pdbx_seq_one_letter_code
_entity_poly.pdbx_strand_id
1 'polypeptide(L)'
;METNDCTNMNLLEPEDLDKIDINEIVPKPTVQRSAKGSVYIDECSPDGKYIQLANTSAIRDVDLTGWRLLRSVNNAPEISFAMPNNFKLDNRKSVKIYACD
;
A
#
# COMPACT_ATOMS: atom_id res chain seq x y z
N MET A 1 -12.23 -32.33 5.97
CA MET A 1 -12.44 -30.90 6.32
C MET A 1 -11.80 -30.72 7.67
N GLU A 2 -10.52 -30.35 7.69
CA GLU A 2 -9.84 -30.01 8.94
C GLU A 2 -9.66 -28.50 8.97
N THR A 3 -10.21 -27.92 10.04
CA THR A 3 -10.14 -26.53 10.42
C THR A 3 -8.72 -26.25 10.89
N ASN A 4 -8.00 -25.37 10.18
CA ASN A 4 -6.75 -24.83 10.68
C ASN A 4 -7.09 -23.73 11.70
N ASP A 5 -7.15 -24.12 12.97
CA ASP A 5 -7.22 -23.20 14.10
C ASP A 5 -5.93 -22.39 14.17
N CYS A 6 -6.02 -21.12 13.78
CA CYS A 6 -4.96 -20.12 13.93
C CYS A 6 -4.86 -19.63 15.39
N THR A 7 -4.69 -20.54 16.34
CA THR A 7 -4.39 -20.20 17.74
C THR A 7 -3.44 -21.22 18.31
N ASN A 8 -2.15 -21.03 18.03
CA ASN A 8 -1.10 -21.52 18.91
C ASN A 8 0.00 -20.46 19.06
N MET A 9 -0.41 -19.30 19.59
CA MET A 9 0.51 -18.34 20.22
C MET A 9 0.77 -18.83 21.66
N ASN A 10 1.35 -20.02 21.82
CA ASN A 10 1.78 -20.48 23.13
C ASN A 10 3.18 -19.97 23.43
N LEU A 11 3.19 -18.95 24.30
CA LEU A 11 4.12 -18.74 25.42
C LEU A 11 5.61 -18.91 25.11
N LEU A 12 6.22 -17.84 24.58
CA LEU A 12 7.66 -17.63 24.68
C LEU A 12 8.02 -17.40 26.15
N GLU A 13 8.98 -18.16 26.67
CA GLU A 13 9.49 -17.96 28.02
C GLU A 13 10.16 -16.56 28.11
N PRO A 14 10.05 -15.83 29.24
CA PRO A 14 10.48 -14.43 29.33
C PRO A 14 11.95 -14.20 29.00
N GLU A 15 12.76 -15.25 29.11
CA GLU A 15 14.22 -15.26 28.95
C GLU A 15 14.69 -15.36 27.49
N ASP A 16 13.80 -15.66 26.54
CA ASP A 16 14.11 -15.66 25.11
C ASP A 16 13.70 -14.36 24.40
N LEU A 17 12.99 -13.44 25.08
CA LEU A 17 12.50 -12.19 24.49
C LEU A 17 13.61 -11.27 23.96
N ASP A 18 14.80 -11.30 24.56
CA ASP A 18 15.93 -10.44 24.16
C ASP A 18 16.70 -10.99 22.94
N LYS A 19 16.43 -12.23 22.52
CA LYS A 19 17.13 -12.88 21.39
C LYS A 19 16.33 -12.86 20.09
N ILE A 20 15.10 -12.35 20.13
CA ILE A 20 14.24 -12.43 18.98
C ILE A 20 14.37 -11.16 18.16
N ASP A 21 14.82 -11.32 16.91
CA ASP A 21 14.68 -10.25 15.93
C ASP A 21 13.17 -9.99 15.73
N ILE A 22 12.71 -8.84 16.21
CA ILE A 22 11.35 -8.36 16.05
C ILE A 22 10.89 -8.36 14.58
N ASN A 23 11.83 -8.30 13.62
CA ASN A 23 11.54 -8.39 12.19
C ASN A 23 11.21 -9.82 11.70
N GLU A 24 11.49 -10.83 12.52
CA GLU A 24 11.28 -12.26 12.23
C GLU A 24 9.94 -12.77 12.80
N ILE A 25 9.46 -12.19 13.91
CA ILE A 25 8.13 -12.52 14.49
C ILE A 25 7.00 -11.80 13.77
N VAL A 26 7.18 -10.54 13.36
CA VAL A 26 6.07 -9.75 12.81
C VAL A 26 5.75 -10.26 11.40
N PRO A 27 4.54 -10.80 11.15
CA PRO A 27 4.15 -11.25 9.83
C PRO A 27 4.18 -10.06 8.86
N LYS A 28 5.08 -10.11 7.88
CA LYS A 28 5.12 -9.10 6.83
C LYS A 28 3.88 -9.26 5.95
N PRO A 29 3.09 -8.21 5.73
CA PRO A 29 1.93 -8.31 4.85
C PRO A 29 2.39 -8.72 3.46
N THR A 30 1.67 -9.65 2.83
CA THR A 30 1.93 -10.05 1.45
C THR A 30 1.53 -8.91 0.53
N VAL A 31 2.52 -8.30 -0.13
CA VAL A 31 2.30 -7.18 -1.05
C VAL A 31 2.25 -7.71 -2.47
N GLN A 32 1.09 -7.61 -3.11
CA GLN A 32 0.93 -7.86 -4.54
C GLN A 32 0.71 -6.53 -5.26
N ARG A 33 1.48 -6.28 -6.32
CA ARG A 33 1.41 -5.06 -7.13
C ARG A 33 1.34 -5.42 -8.61
N SER A 34 0.48 -4.72 -9.33
CA SER A 34 0.38 -4.81 -10.78
C SER A 34 0.18 -3.42 -11.35
N ALA A 35 0.66 -3.20 -12.57
CA ALA A 35 0.50 -1.95 -13.29
C ALA A 35 0.43 -2.22 -14.79
N LYS A 36 -0.36 -1.41 -15.49
CA LYS A 36 -0.41 -1.39 -16.95
C LYS A 36 0.08 -0.02 -17.42
N GLY A 37 1.33 0.03 -17.87
CA GLY A 37 1.98 1.27 -18.29
C GLY A 37 2.97 1.82 -17.25
N SER A 38 3.25 3.11 -17.33
CA SER A 38 4.35 3.73 -16.58
C SER A 38 4.00 4.17 -15.16
N VAL A 39 2.71 4.27 -14.82
CA VAL A 39 2.23 4.70 -13.49
C VAL A 39 1.82 3.49 -12.67
N TYR A 40 2.28 3.42 -11.43
CA TYR A 40 1.97 2.35 -10.49
C TYR A 40 1.80 2.88 -9.06
N ILE A 41 1.20 2.06 -8.20
CA ILE A 41 1.12 2.31 -6.76
C ILE A 41 2.45 1.90 -6.13
N ASP A 42 3.19 2.88 -5.66
CA ASP A 42 4.53 2.70 -5.10
C ASP A 42 4.50 2.35 -3.61
N GLU A 43 3.59 2.99 -2.89
CA GLU A 43 3.42 2.79 -1.45
C GLU A 43 1.97 3.05 -1.03
N CYS A 44 1.49 2.24 -0.09
CA CYS A 44 0.26 2.50 0.64
C CYS A 44 0.61 2.55 2.12
N SER A 45 0.30 3.66 2.78
CA SER A 45 0.59 3.79 4.21
C SER A 45 -0.25 2.75 5.00
N PRO A 46 0.35 1.94 5.89
CA PRO A 46 -0.38 0.95 6.68
C PRO A 46 -1.46 1.56 7.59
N ASP A 47 -1.25 2.80 8.01
CA ASP A 47 -2.19 3.58 8.82
C ASP A 47 -3.25 4.32 7.98
N GLY A 48 -3.20 4.20 6.65
CA GLY A 48 -4.14 4.84 5.74
C GLY A 48 -3.93 6.34 5.52
N LYS A 49 -2.84 6.93 6.02
CA LYS A 49 -2.58 8.39 5.88
C LYS A 49 -2.34 8.83 4.45
N TYR A 50 -1.73 7.99 3.63
CA TYR A 50 -1.48 8.32 2.23
C TYR A 50 -1.38 7.10 1.32
N ILE A 51 -1.51 7.38 0.02
CA ILE A 51 -1.15 6.49 -1.07
C ILE A 51 -0.18 7.25 -1.99
N GLN A 52 0.91 6.61 -2.40
CA GLN A 52 1.90 7.15 -3.32
C GLN A 52 1.75 6.51 -4.71
N LEU A 53 1.61 7.35 -5.73
CA LEU A 53 1.74 6.97 -7.13
C LEU A 53 3.10 7.40 -7.67
N ALA A 54 3.71 6.57 -8.50
CA ALA A 54 4.99 6.90 -9.14
C ALA A 54 4.94 6.67 -10.64
N ASN A 55 5.57 7.58 -11.39
CA ASN A 55 5.80 7.46 -12.83
C ASN A 55 7.22 6.93 -13.09
N THR A 56 7.32 5.70 -13.59
CA THR A 56 8.59 5.04 -13.95
C THR A 56 9.17 5.48 -15.29
N SER A 57 8.38 6.18 -16.10
CA SER A 57 8.81 6.66 -17.41
C SER A 57 10.02 7.58 -17.26
N ALA A 58 11.06 7.33 -18.05
CA ALA A 58 12.26 8.16 -18.07
C ALA A 58 12.10 9.43 -18.93
N ILE A 59 11.15 9.43 -19.86
CA ILE A 59 11.09 10.43 -20.96
C ILE A 59 9.74 11.15 -20.98
N ARG A 60 8.66 10.45 -20.66
CA ARG A 60 7.29 10.95 -20.80
C ARG A 60 6.65 11.21 -19.45
N ASP A 61 6.11 12.41 -19.30
CA ASP A 61 5.14 12.73 -18.27
C ASP A 61 3.81 12.02 -18.56
N VAL A 62 3.00 11.81 -17.53
CA VAL A 62 1.68 11.19 -17.65
C VAL A 62 0.62 12.17 -17.19
N ASP A 63 -0.34 12.44 -18.06
CA ASP A 63 -1.55 13.16 -17.68
C ASP A 63 -2.50 12.21 -16.93
N LEU A 64 -2.77 12.55 -15.68
CA LEU A 64 -3.65 11.81 -14.77
C LEU A 64 -5.03 12.47 -14.65
N THR A 65 -5.32 13.47 -15.49
CA THR A 65 -6.64 14.10 -15.54
C THR A 65 -7.74 13.07 -15.77
N GLY A 66 -8.78 13.12 -14.93
CA GLY A 66 -9.90 12.19 -15.00
C GLY A 66 -9.63 10.79 -14.44
N TRP A 67 -8.41 10.49 -13.98
CA TRP A 67 -8.12 9.23 -13.29
C TRP A 67 -8.81 9.19 -11.93
N ARG A 68 -9.11 7.97 -11.48
CA ARG A 68 -9.68 7.73 -10.15
C ARG A 68 -8.83 6.70 -9.42
N LEU A 69 -8.53 7.00 -8.16
CA LEU A 69 -7.97 6.06 -7.22
C LEU A 69 -9.11 5.39 -6.46
N LEU A 70 -9.18 4.07 -6.54
CA LEU A 70 -10.20 3.27 -5.88
C LEU A 70 -9.55 2.49 -4.74
N ARG A 71 -10.01 2.74 -3.51
CA ARG A 71 -9.52 2.08 -2.30
C ARG A 71 -10.62 1.21 -1.72
N SER A 72 -10.37 -0.09 -1.73
CA SER A 72 -11.26 -1.11 -1.15
C SER A 72 -10.47 -1.85 -0.06
N VAL A 73 -11.00 -1.89 1.16
CA VAL A 73 -10.34 -2.50 2.32
C VAL A 73 -11.32 -3.46 3.00
N ASN A 74 -11.04 -4.76 2.95
CA ASN A 74 -11.89 -5.80 3.53
C ASN A 74 -13.36 -5.61 3.13
N ASN A 75 -14.26 -5.46 4.13
CA ASN A 75 -15.69 -5.23 3.94
C ASN A 75 -16.09 -3.76 4.16
N ALA A 76 -15.13 -2.84 4.17
CA ALA A 76 -15.42 -1.41 4.28
C ALA A 76 -15.98 -0.88 2.94
N PRO A 77 -16.81 0.18 2.98
CA PRO A 77 -17.21 0.89 1.77
C PRO A 77 -16.01 1.32 0.95
N GLU A 78 -16.13 1.15 -0.36
CA GLU A 78 -15.11 1.56 -1.31
C GLU A 78 -15.04 3.09 -1.37
N ILE A 79 -13.81 3.62 -1.34
CA ILE A 79 -13.55 5.05 -1.40
C ILE A 79 -12.94 5.37 -2.77
N SER A 80 -13.55 6.31 -3.50
CA SER A 80 -13.03 6.78 -4.78
C SER A 80 -12.52 8.21 -4.66
N PHE A 81 -11.28 8.45 -5.06
CA PHE A 81 -10.68 9.77 -5.16
C PHE A 81 -10.45 10.12 -6.63
N ALA A 82 -11.04 11.21 -7.11
CA ALA A 82 -10.81 11.72 -8.46
C ALA A 82 -9.59 12.65 -8.47
N MET A 83 -8.69 12.43 -9.42
CA MET A 83 -7.56 13.34 -9.64
C MET A 83 -8.05 14.73 -10.06
N PRO A 84 -7.38 15.80 -9.64
CA PRO A 84 -7.69 17.15 -10.09
C PRO A 84 -7.61 17.28 -11.61
N ASN A 85 -8.35 18.26 -12.15
CA ASN A 85 -8.23 18.59 -13.57
C ASN A 85 -6.83 19.11 -13.89
N ASN A 86 -6.32 18.72 -15.06
CA ASN A 86 -4.99 19.11 -15.56
C ASN A 86 -3.85 18.64 -14.65
N PHE A 87 -4.04 17.55 -13.90
CA PHE A 87 -3.02 16.98 -13.05
C PHE A 87 -2.04 16.12 -13.85
N LYS A 88 -0.80 16.59 -13.97
CA LYS A 88 0.28 15.89 -14.70
C LYS A 88 1.32 15.36 -13.71
N LEU A 89 1.73 14.11 -13.89
CA LEU A 89 2.83 13.51 -13.15
C LEU A 89 4.06 13.39 -14.05
N ASP A 90 5.06 14.21 -13.76
CA ASP A 90 6.28 14.27 -14.56
C ASP A 90 7.06 12.95 -14.56
N ASN A 91 7.93 12.80 -15.55
CA ASN A 91 8.83 11.66 -15.66
C ASN A 91 9.68 11.47 -14.39
N ARG A 92 9.82 10.23 -13.93
CA ARG A 92 10.57 9.87 -12.71
C ARG A 92 10.09 10.57 -11.43
N LYS A 93 8.89 11.14 -11.40
CA LYS A 93 8.31 11.76 -10.20
C LYS A 93 7.26 10.86 -9.56
N SER A 94 6.97 11.16 -8.30
CA SER A 94 5.90 10.56 -7.52
C SER A 94 5.02 11.64 -6.89
N VAL A 95 3.78 11.27 -6.59
CA VAL A 95 2.82 12.09 -5.87
C VAL A 95 2.25 11.29 -4.71
N LYS A 96 2.10 11.94 -3.55
CA LYS A 96 1.38 11.41 -2.39
C LYS A 96 0.01 12.05 -2.30
N ILE A 97 -1.01 11.21 -2.12
CA ILE A 97 -2.39 11.62 -1.88
C ILE A 97 -2.65 11.35 -0.41
N TYR A 98 -2.85 12.40 0.38
CA TYR A 98 -3.08 12.31 1.81
C TYR A 98 -4.58 12.21 2.11
N ALA A 99 -4.91 11.49 3.17
CA ALA A 99 -6.24 11.56 3.77
C ALA A 99 -6.51 12.98 4.29
N CYS A 100 -7.78 13.38 4.27
CA CYS A 100 -8.23 14.52 5.05
C CYS A 100 -8.43 14.02 6.48
N ASP A 101 -7.71 14.62 7.44
CA ASP A 101 -7.92 14.39 8.87
C ASP A 101 -9.33 14.77 9.33
#